data_AF-A0A927JKS7-F1
#
_entry.id   AF-A0A927JKS7-F1
#
_cell.length_a   1.000
_cell.length_b   1.000
_cell.length_c   1.000
_cell.angle_alpha   90.00
_cell.angle_beta   90.00
_cell.angle_gamma   90.00
#
_symmetry.space_group_name_H-M   'P 1'
#
loop_
_entity.id
_entity.type
_entity.pdbx_description
1 polymer ?
#
loop_
_entity_poly.entity_id
_entity_poly.type
_entity_poly.pdbx_seq_one_letter_code
_entity_poly.pdbx_strand_id
1 'polypeptide(L)'
;MEEQEGKPSITITFHEEHVPIGLIIGALREGLRTSHEMRLVGIDNECEADDVSVVSVQLRIKPVERDGQDEASVRFDASDRLNAHCDLLDALDVPNGKKAIAIALHTHWSEAHQVRFGDPANPVTVKRWRTERSSRRSPGGKAVEAGGGRLTSARRDARRLRIRHAIRVDASGGRMRDGYRLALDELEVVNAGRHGSPGKPDTPLPSFCYETFRRDCLKIRDGSRKWPSSRRRRR
;
A
#
# COMPACT_ATOMS: atom_id res chain seq x y z
N MET A 1 52.83 10.43 7.23
CA MET A 1 51.76 11.02 8.06
C MET A 1 50.72 11.53 7.08
N GLU A 2 49.75 10.69 6.72
CA GLU A 2 48.61 11.12 5.91
C GLU A 2 47.66 11.88 6.83
N GLU A 3 47.48 13.18 6.58
CA GLU A 3 46.42 13.97 7.19
C GLU A 3 45.08 13.30 6.88
N GLN A 4 44.42 12.79 7.91
CA GLN A 4 43.01 12.43 7.82
C GLN A 4 42.21 13.73 7.67
N GLU A 5 42.03 14.19 6.44
CA GLU A 5 41.04 15.22 6.12
C GLU A 5 39.71 14.81 6.74
N GLY A 6 39.27 15.62 7.71
CA GLY A 6 38.06 15.44 8.49
C GLY A 6 36.84 15.43 7.59
N LYS A 7 36.47 14.23 7.12
CA LYS A 7 35.27 14.03 6.33
C LYS A 7 34.05 14.33 7.20
N PRO A 8 33.07 15.10 6.70
CA PRO A 8 31.93 15.52 7.50
C PRO A 8 31.17 14.29 8.01
N SER A 9 31.08 14.18 9.33
CA SER A 9 30.27 13.19 10.04
C SER A 9 29.22 13.91 10.85
N ILE A 10 28.01 13.35 10.89
CA ILE A 10 26.92 13.85 11.73
C ILE A 10 26.80 12.89 12.90
N THR A 11 26.88 13.42 14.11
CA THR A 11 26.61 12.67 15.35
C THR A 11 25.19 12.96 15.79
N ILE A 12 24.38 11.92 15.92
CA ILE A 12 23.02 12.01 16.45
C ILE A 12 23.02 11.36 17.82
N THR A 13 22.64 12.12 18.84
CA THR A 13 22.59 11.67 20.23
C THR A 13 21.15 11.44 20.63
N PHE A 14 20.89 10.27 21.22
CA PHE A 14 19.58 9.89 21.72
C PHE A 14 19.63 9.77 23.25
N HIS A 15 18.72 10.46 23.93
CA HIS A 15 18.46 10.28 25.35
C HIS A 15 17.31 9.28 25.49
N GLU A 16 17.52 8.18 26.20
CA GLU A 16 16.61 7.04 26.19
C GLU A 16 15.19 7.36 26.69
N GLU A 17 14.21 7.15 25.80
CA GLU A 17 12.97 6.41 26.08
C GLU A 17 12.70 5.46 24.89
N HIS A 18 13.19 4.22 25.00
CA HIS A 18 12.78 3.05 24.20
C HIS A 18 12.64 3.17 22.66
N VAL A 19 13.34 4.07 21.97
CA VAL A 19 13.32 4.07 20.50
C VAL A 19 14.41 3.14 19.96
N PRO A 20 14.06 2.04 19.27
CA PRO A 20 15.07 1.15 18.70
C PRO A 20 15.83 1.89 17.58
N ILE A 21 17.10 2.20 17.84
CA ILE A 21 18.00 2.94 16.94
C ILE A 21 18.00 2.36 15.52
N GLY A 22 17.85 1.03 15.39
CA GLY A 22 17.73 0.37 14.10
C GLY A 22 16.57 0.88 13.23
N LEU A 23 15.44 1.28 13.83
CA LEU A 23 14.31 1.86 13.10
C LEU A 23 14.63 3.27 12.60
N ILE A 24 15.32 4.09 13.41
CA ILE A 24 15.70 5.45 13.03
C ILE A 24 16.71 5.41 11.89
N ILE A 25 17.76 4.59 12.01
CA ILE A 25 18.76 4.40 10.94
C ILE A 25 18.10 3.87 9.67
N GLY A 26 17.15 2.93 9.81
CA GLY A 26 16.37 2.39 8.69
C GLY A 26 15.55 3.46 7.97
N ALA A 27 14.82 4.29 8.72
CA ALA A 27 14.00 5.37 8.17
C ALA A 27 14.85 6.45 7.48
N LEU A 28 15.98 6.85 8.10
CA LEU A 28 16.93 7.80 7.51
C LEU A 28 17.55 7.27 6.22
N ARG A 29 17.97 5.99 6.22
CA ARG A 29 18.52 5.35 5.02
C ARG A 29 17.50 5.32 3.88
N GLU A 30 16.24 5.01 4.17
CA GLU A 30 15.20 4.98 3.13
C GLU A 30 14.86 6.39 2.61
N GLY A 31 14.76 7.39 3.49
CA GLY A 31 14.48 8.77 3.10
C GLY A 31 15.60 9.43 2.28
N LEU A 32 16.86 9.06 2.54
CA LEU A 32 18.03 9.64 1.88
C LEU A 32 18.56 8.81 0.71
N ARG A 33 18.00 7.62 0.45
CA ARG A 33 18.50 6.66 -0.54
C ARG A 33 18.69 7.23 -1.95
N THR A 34 17.89 8.22 -2.33
CA THR A 34 17.88 8.79 -3.68
C THR A 34 18.93 9.89 -3.90
N SER A 35 19.42 10.51 -2.82
CA SER A 35 20.29 11.68 -2.87
C SER A 35 21.64 11.45 -2.22
N HIS A 36 21.70 10.57 -1.21
CA HIS A 36 22.91 10.37 -0.42
C HIS A 36 23.17 8.90 -0.12
N GLU A 37 24.45 8.53 -0.17
CA GLU A 37 24.92 7.27 0.38
C GLU A 37 25.17 7.44 1.88
N MET A 38 24.47 6.64 2.69
CA MET A 38 24.58 6.68 4.14
C MET A 38 25.33 5.44 4.66
N ARG A 39 26.47 5.69 5.31
CA ARG A 39 27.27 4.65 5.98
C ARG A 39 27.32 4.92 7.49
N LEU A 40 27.03 3.88 8.27
CA LEU A 40 27.22 3.88 9.70
C LEU A 40 28.72 3.78 9.97
N VAL A 41 29.27 4.72 10.74
CA VAL A 41 30.70 4.79 11.06
C VAL A 41 30.97 4.19 12.44
N GLY A 42 30.09 4.48 13.41
CA GLY A 42 30.23 4.00 14.78
C GLY A 42 28.93 4.17 15.57
N ILE A 43 28.83 3.39 16.63
CA ILE A 43 27.82 3.51 17.67
C ILE A 43 28.58 3.52 18.99
N ASP A 44 28.49 4.64 19.70
CA ASP A 44 29.09 4.80 21.01
C ASP A 44 27.96 4.85 22.04
N ASN A 45 28.07 4.00 23.06
CA ASN A 45 27.13 3.97 24.18
C ASN A 45 27.87 4.51 25.40
N GLU A 46 27.51 5.72 25.82
CA GLU A 46 28.02 6.32 27.05
C GLU A 46 26.96 6.15 28.14
N CYS A 47 27.38 5.55 29.26
CA CYS A 47 26.54 5.39 30.43
C CYS A 47 26.88 6.52 31.40
N GLU A 48 26.03 7.55 31.47
CA GLU A 48 26.20 8.60 32.48
C GLU A 48 25.74 8.09 33.86
N ALA A 49 26.34 8.63 34.91
CA ALA A 49 26.16 8.18 36.29
C ALA A 49 24.72 8.31 36.85
N ASP A 50 23.82 8.95 36.10
CA ASP A 50 22.43 9.26 36.48
C ASP A 50 21.39 8.37 35.77
N ASP A 51 21.73 7.12 35.42
CA ASP A 51 20.81 6.10 34.86
C ASP A 51 20.21 6.47 33.48
N VAL A 52 20.79 7.46 32.79
CA VAL A 52 20.45 7.83 31.41
C VAL A 52 21.48 7.23 30.47
N SER A 53 21.07 6.24 29.67
CA SER A 53 21.91 5.76 28.58
C SER A 53 21.88 6.78 27.45
N VAL A 54 23.07 7.26 27.06
CA VAL A 54 23.24 8.12 25.91
C VAL A 54 23.82 7.28 24.78
N VAL A 55 23.10 7.20 23.67
CA VAL A 55 23.61 6.54 22.46
C VAL A 55 23.94 7.57 21.39
N SER A 56 25.19 7.60 20.98
CA SER A 56 25.68 8.44 19.90
C SER A 56 25.92 7.60 18.65
N VAL A 57 25.25 7.97 17.57
CA VAL A 57 25.42 7.32 16.26
C VAL A 57 26.16 8.27 15.34
N GLN A 58 27.32 7.84 14.84
CA GLN A 58 28.06 8.58 13.82
C GLN A 58 27.69 8.08 12.44
N LEU A 59 27.10 8.98 11.64
CA LEU A 59 26.71 8.72 10.27
C LEU A 59 27.58 9.52 9.32
N ARG A 60 28.04 8.84 8.28
CA ARG A 60 28.68 9.48 7.13
C ARG A 60 27.72 9.52 5.97
N ILE A 61 27.43 10.74 5.55
CA ILE A 61 26.54 11.02 4.44
C ILE A 61 27.40 11.57 3.30
N LYS A 62 27.43 10.85 2.19
CA LYS A 62 28.06 11.37 0.96
C LYS A 62 26.97 11.69 -0.05
N PRO A 63 26.98 12.87 -0.68
CA PRO A 63 26.16 13.08 -1.86
C PRO A 63 26.58 12.02 -2.89
N VAL A 64 25.60 11.40 -3.52
CA VAL A 64 25.89 10.53 -4.66
C VAL A 64 26.31 11.46 -5.79
N GLU A 65 27.62 11.59 -6.00
CA GLU A 65 28.18 12.28 -7.17
C GLU A 65 27.71 11.52 -8.41
N ARG A 66 26.59 11.99 -8.98
CA ARG A 66 26.21 11.61 -10.32
C ARG A 66 27.13 12.40 -11.24
N ASP A 67 28.22 11.76 -11.63
CA ASP A 67 29.07 12.22 -12.72
C ASP A 67 28.19 12.74 -13.85
N GLY A 68 28.43 13.99 -14.23
CA GLY A 68 27.63 14.78 -15.16
C GLY A 68 27.55 14.18 -16.56
N GLN A 69 26.74 13.13 -16.71
CA GLN A 69 26.20 12.69 -17.98
C GLN A 69 24.74 13.08 -18.05
N ASP A 70 24.52 14.06 -18.92
CA ASP A 70 23.26 14.59 -19.40
C ASP A 70 22.40 15.32 -18.35
N GLU A 71 22.24 16.63 -18.57
CA GLU A 71 20.94 17.28 -18.49
C GLU A 71 19.96 16.62 -19.49
N ALA A 72 19.78 15.32 -19.35
CA ALA A 72 18.56 14.67 -19.73
C ALA A 72 17.54 15.35 -18.83
N SER A 73 16.83 16.31 -19.41
CA SER A 73 15.46 16.62 -19.05
C SER A 73 14.93 15.38 -18.36
N VAL A 74 14.74 15.43 -17.03
CA VAL A 74 14.21 14.29 -16.29
C VAL A 74 12.86 14.07 -16.93
N ARG A 75 12.84 13.20 -17.94
CA ARG A 75 11.65 12.82 -18.68
C ARG A 75 10.97 11.94 -17.67
N PHE A 76 10.28 12.59 -16.73
CA PHE A 76 9.38 11.93 -15.82
C PHE A 76 8.52 11.06 -16.71
N ASP A 77 8.68 9.75 -16.55
CA ASP A 77 8.01 8.81 -17.42
C ASP A 77 6.51 9.18 -17.34
N ALA A 78 5.90 9.43 -18.50
CA ALA A 78 4.49 9.76 -18.55
C ALA A 78 3.66 8.71 -17.80
N SER A 79 4.17 7.48 -17.74
CA SER A 79 3.65 6.37 -16.94
C SER A 79 3.68 6.63 -15.43
N ASP A 80 4.77 7.16 -14.88
CA ASP A 80 4.91 7.44 -13.44
C ASP A 80 3.96 8.55 -13.00
N ARG A 81 3.86 9.60 -13.81
CA ARG A 81 2.87 10.66 -13.58
C ARG A 81 1.46 10.08 -13.57
N LEU A 82 1.11 9.26 -14.56
CA LEU A 82 -0.24 8.67 -14.65
C LEU A 82 -0.53 7.69 -13.50
N ASN A 83 0.47 6.94 -13.02
CA ASN A 83 0.36 6.10 -11.83
C ASN A 83 0.06 6.94 -10.59
N ALA A 84 0.81 8.02 -10.37
CA ALA A 84 0.59 8.93 -9.24
C ALA A 84 -0.81 9.57 -9.27
N HIS A 85 -1.31 9.96 -10.45
CA HIS A 85 -2.69 10.43 -10.62
C HIS A 85 -3.70 9.36 -10.19
N CYS A 86 -3.53 8.12 -10.66
CA CYS A 86 -4.44 7.04 -10.32
C CYS A 86 -4.41 6.75 -8.82
N ASP A 87 -3.24 6.72 -8.20
CA ASP A 87 -3.09 6.41 -6.77
C ASP A 87 -3.67 7.50 -5.88
N LEU A 88 -3.49 8.78 -6.23
CA LEU A 88 -4.15 9.90 -5.55
C LEU A 88 -5.68 9.79 -5.64
N LEU A 89 -6.21 9.56 -6.84
CA LEU A 89 -7.66 9.47 -7.06
C LEU A 89 -8.28 8.24 -6.38
N ASP A 90 -7.54 7.13 -6.31
CA ASP A 90 -7.95 5.92 -5.60
C ASP A 90 -7.93 6.14 -4.07
N ALA A 91 -6.93 6.86 -3.54
CA ALA A 91 -6.85 7.21 -2.12
C ALA A 91 -8.00 8.13 -1.67
N LEU A 92 -8.45 9.02 -2.55
CA LEU A 92 -9.56 9.95 -2.32
C LEU A 92 -10.94 9.38 -2.72
N ASP A 93 -10.99 8.12 -3.15
CA ASP A 93 -12.21 7.43 -3.61
C ASP A 93 -12.99 8.18 -4.70
N VAL A 94 -12.26 8.82 -5.62
CA VAL A 94 -12.86 9.67 -6.65
C VAL A 94 -13.48 8.79 -7.75
N PRO A 95 -14.78 8.97 -8.06
CA PRO A 95 -15.45 8.24 -9.13
C PRO A 95 -14.74 8.40 -10.48
N ASN A 96 -14.84 7.39 -11.36
CA ASN A 96 -14.19 7.41 -12.69
C ASN A 96 -14.94 8.29 -13.73
N GLY A 97 -15.41 9.47 -13.31
CA GLY A 97 -16.08 10.46 -14.15
C GLY A 97 -15.12 11.58 -14.54
N LYS A 98 -15.17 12.05 -15.80
CA LYS A 98 -14.28 13.13 -16.30
C LYS A 98 -14.34 14.39 -15.41
N LYS A 99 -15.54 14.81 -15.00
CA LYS A 99 -15.74 15.97 -14.13
C LYS A 99 -15.20 15.74 -12.71
N ALA A 100 -15.47 14.56 -12.12
CA ALA A 100 -14.99 14.22 -10.78
C ALA A 100 -13.46 14.18 -10.73
N ILE A 101 -12.83 13.57 -11.75
CA ILE A 101 -11.38 13.54 -11.90
C ILE A 101 -10.82 14.96 -12.04
N ALA A 102 -11.43 15.80 -12.89
CA ALA A 102 -10.97 17.17 -13.08
C ALA A 102 -11.01 17.98 -11.76
N ILE A 103 -12.11 17.89 -11.02
CA ILE A 103 -12.25 18.55 -9.71
C ILE A 103 -11.19 18.03 -8.75
N ALA A 104 -11.04 16.72 -8.62
CA ALA A 104 -10.09 16.13 -7.67
C ALA A 104 -8.63 16.49 -7.99
N LEU A 105 -8.25 16.49 -9.28
CA LEU A 105 -6.91 16.92 -9.68
C LEU A 105 -6.69 18.40 -9.37
N HIS A 106 -7.67 19.27 -9.65
CA HIS A 106 -7.56 20.68 -9.31
C HIS A 106 -7.45 20.90 -7.79
N THR A 107 -8.21 20.16 -6.97
CA THR A 107 -8.25 20.35 -5.52
C THR A 107 -7.07 19.72 -4.79
N HIS A 108 -6.55 18.58 -5.26
CA HIS A 108 -5.61 17.77 -4.50
C HIS A 108 -4.25 17.55 -5.16
N TRP A 109 -4.06 17.97 -6.42
CA TRP A 109 -2.75 17.93 -7.08
C TRP A 109 -1.88 19.11 -6.63
N SER A 110 -1.35 18.98 -5.41
CA SER A 110 -0.57 20.04 -4.76
C SER A 110 0.74 20.34 -5.49
N GLU A 111 1.34 21.48 -5.15
CA GLU A 111 2.64 21.90 -5.68
C GLU A 111 3.74 20.85 -5.45
N ALA A 112 3.72 20.14 -4.31
CA ALA A 112 4.62 19.02 -4.05
C ALA A 112 4.48 17.86 -5.08
N HIS A 113 3.27 17.61 -5.58
CA HIS A 113 3.04 16.64 -6.65
C HIS A 113 3.53 17.18 -8.00
N GLN A 114 3.35 18.48 -8.25
CA GLN A 114 3.82 19.13 -9.49
C GLN A 114 5.35 19.15 -9.58
N VAL A 115 6.05 19.47 -8.49
CA VAL A 115 7.52 19.41 -8.43
C VAL A 115 8.03 17.99 -8.71
N ARG A 116 7.30 16.97 -8.24
CA ARG A 116 7.74 15.56 -8.32
C ARG A 116 7.35 14.85 -9.61
N PHE A 117 6.21 15.18 -10.20
CA PHE A 117 5.63 14.45 -11.34
C PHE A 117 5.24 15.34 -12.52
N GLY A 118 5.42 16.65 -12.39
CA GLY A 118 5.04 17.65 -13.38
C GLY A 118 3.55 18.02 -13.36
N ASP A 119 3.16 18.76 -14.39
CA ASP A 119 1.79 19.26 -14.56
C ASP A 119 0.75 18.13 -14.61
N PRO A 120 -0.46 18.38 -14.08
CA PRO A 120 -1.53 17.40 -14.07
C PRO A 120 -1.88 16.97 -15.51
N ALA A 121 -2.03 15.66 -15.70
CA ALA A 121 -2.42 15.09 -16.97
C ALA A 121 -3.89 15.40 -17.28
N ASN A 122 -4.25 15.38 -18.57
CA ASN A 122 -5.64 15.60 -18.99
C ASN A 122 -6.59 14.58 -18.32
N PRO A 123 -7.70 15.01 -17.70
CA PRO A 123 -8.67 14.12 -17.04
C PRO A 123 -9.18 12.98 -17.93
N VAL A 124 -9.28 13.20 -19.25
CA VAL A 124 -9.68 12.16 -20.21
C VAL A 124 -8.62 11.06 -20.30
N THR A 125 -7.34 11.46 -20.34
CA THR A 125 -6.21 10.53 -20.36
C THR A 125 -6.18 9.71 -19.07
N VAL A 126 -6.29 10.35 -17.90
CA VAL A 126 -6.31 9.68 -16.59
C VAL A 126 -7.49 8.71 -16.49
N LYS A 127 -8.68 9.10 -16.93
CA LYS A 127 -9.87 8.22 -16.98
C LYS A 127 -9.64 6.96 -17.83
N ARG A 128 -9.11 7.15 -19.06
CA ARG A 128 -8.78 6.03 -19.96
C ARG A 128 -7.79 5.10 -19.28
N TRP A 129 -6.75 5.66 -18.68
CA TRP A 129 -5.70 4.90 -18.01
C TRP A 129 -6.19 4.16 -16.76
N ARG A 130 -7.04 4.75 -15.91
CA ARG A 130 -7.69 4.05 -14.78
C ARG A 130 -8.54 2.86 -15.26
N THR A 131 -9.22 3.02 -16.39
CA THR A 131 -10.03 1.94 -17.00
C THR A 131 -9.15 0.81 -17.54
N GLU A 132 -8.01 1.16 -18.16
CA GLU A 132 -7.07 0.19 -18.70
C GLU A 132 -6.23 -0.51 -17.62
N ARG A 133 -5.85 0.22 -16.56
CA ARG A 133 -5.18 -0.31 -15.36
C ARG A 133 -6.06 -1.33 -14.63
N SER A 134 -7.36 -1.10 -14.56
CA SER A 134 -8.31 -2.05 -13.97
C SER A 134 -8.57 -3.27 -14.85
N SER A 135 -8.48 -3.16 -16.19
CA SER A 135 -8.61 -4.31 -17.08
C SER A 135 -7.35 -5.19 -17.14
N ARG A 136 -6.15 -4.60 -17.09
CA ARG A 136 -4.86 -5.33 -17.17
C ARG A 136 -4.50 -6.12 -15.90
N ARG A 137 -5.07 -5.79 -14.74
CA ARG A 137 -4.82 -6.54 -13.48
C ARG A 137 -5.57 -7.87 -13.36
N SER A 138 -6.29 -8.30 -14.39
CA SER A 138 -6.96 -9.61 -14.41
C SER A 138 -6.53 -10.46 -15.61
N PRO A 139 -5.53 -11.35 -15.47
CA PRO A 139 -5.25 -12.38 -16.48
C PRO A 139 -6.36 -13.44 -16.63
N GLY A 140 -7.49 -13.31 -15.92
CA GLY A 140 -8.64 -14.23 -15.99
C GLY A 140 -10.00 -13.59 -15.69
N GLY A 141 -10.11 -12.27 -15.84
CA GLY A 141 -11.29 -11.51 -15.43
C GLY A 141 -12.01 -10.87 -16.61
N LYS A 142 -12.51 -11.68 -17.56
CA LYS A 142 -13.57 -11.19 -18.44
C LYS A 142 -14.75 -10.76 -17.57
N ALA A 143 -15.22 -9.55 -17.83
CA ALA A 143 -16.42 -8.96 -17.30
C ALA A 143 -17.59 -9.97 -17.32
N VAL A 144 -18.07 -10.34 -16.13
CA VAL A 144 -19.36 -11.00 -15.94
C VAL A 144 -20.08 -10.27 -14.80
N GLU A 145 -20.35 -8.98 -15.00
CA GLU A 145 -21.39 -8.27 -14.25
C GLU A 145 -22.36 -7.67 -15.28
N ALA A 146 -23.11 -8.54 -15.98
CA ALA A 146 -24.35 -8.20 -16.70
C ALA A 146 -25.20 -9.41 -17.17
N GLY A 147 -24.86 -10.65 -16.79
CA GLY A 147 -25.64 -11.83 -17.16
C GLY A 147 -25.81 -12.74 -15.95
N GLY A 148 -27.04 -13.16 -15.66
CA GLY A 148 -27.44 -14.02 -14.53
C GLY A 148 -26.90 -15.45 -14.57
N GLY A 149 -25.62 -15.63 -14.89
CA GLY A 149 -24.91 -16.90 -14.77
C GLY A 149 -24.73 -17.24 -13.30
N ARG A 150 -25.28 -18.38 -12.87
CA ARG A 150 -25.03 -18.95 -11.54
C ARG A 150 -23.52 -18.98 -11.30
N LEU A 151 -23.06 -18.30 -10.25
CA LEU A 151 -21.68 -18.40 -9.79
C LEU A 151 -21.32 -19.89 -9.60
N THR A 152 -20.17 -20.29 -10.13
CA THR A 152 -19.58 -21.61 -9.87
C THR A 152 -19.44 -21.82 -8.36
N SER A 153 -19.41 -23.08 -7.88
CA SER A 153 -19.28 -23.35 -6.45
C SER A 153 -18.04 -22.67 -5.87
N ALA A 154 -16.89 -22.82 -6.53
CA ALA A 154 -15.64 -22.17 -6.14
C ALA A 154 -15.75 -20.64 -6.03
N ARG A 155 -16.45 -19.96 -6.97
CA ARG A 155 -16.68 -18.51 -6.88
C ARG A 155 -17.62 -18.13 -5.73
N ARG A 156 -18.63 -18.96 -5.44
CA ARG A 156 -19.51 -18.74 -4.27
C ARG A 156 -18.74 -18.89 -2.97
N ASP A 157 -17.87 -19.87 -2.87
CA ASP A 157 -17.12 -20.17 -1.66
C ASP A 157 -16.03 -19.12 -1.41
N ALA A 158 -15.29 -18.71 -2.46
CA ALA A 158 -14.37 -17.57 -2.38
C ALA A 158 -15.08 -16.28 -1.95
N ARG A 159 -16.28 -16.01 -2.50
CA ARG A 159 -17.11 -14.87 -2.09
C ARG A 159 -17.55 -14.99 -0.63
N ARG A 160 -17.94 -16.17 -0.15
CA ARG A 160 -18.34 -16.40 1.25
C ARG A 160 -17.17 -16.15 2.20
N LEU A 161 -15.98 -16.66 1.88
CA LEU A 161 -14.76 -16.41 2.65
C LEU A 161 -14.46 -14.91 2.72
N ARG A 162 -14.46 -14.23 1.57
CA ARG A 162 -14.21 -12.80 1.49
C ARG A 162 -15.17 -11.98 2.35
N ILE A 163 -16.47 -12.26 2.25
CA ILE A 163 -17.51 -11.56 3.02
C ILE A 163 -17.36 -11.82 4.52
N ARG A 164 -17.04 -13.06 4.93
CA ARG A 164 -16.84 -13.42 6.34
C ARG A 164 -15.73 -12.57 6.98
N HIS A 165 -14.60 -12.40 6.28
CA HIS A 165 -13.53 -11.53 6.75
C HIS A 165 -13.91 -10.05 6.76
N ALA A 166 -14.64 -9.58 5.75
CA ALA A 166 -15.14 -8.21 5.73
C ALA A 166 -16.06 -7.91 6.93
N ILE A 167 -16.92 -8.86 7.33
CA ILE A 167 -17.76 -8.77 8.54
C ILE A 167 -16.88 -8.71 9.79
N ARG A 168 -15.84 -9.55 9.88
CA ARG A 168 -14.92 -9.56 11.02
C ARG A 168 -14.19 -8.23 11.17
N VAL A 169 -13.75 -7.62 10.07
CA VAL A 169 -13.13 -6.29 10.07
C VAL A 169 -14.09 -5.24 10.62
N ASP A 170 -15.33 -5.24 10.15
CA ASP A 170 -16.35 -4.29 10.61
C ASP A 170 -16.67 -4.48 12.11
N ALA A 171 -16.89 -5.72 12.54
CA ALA A 171 -17.19 -6.04 13.94
C ALA A 171 -16.03 -5.75 14.91
N SER A 172 -14.78 -5.81 14.44
CA SER A 172 -13.60 -5.53 15.27
C SER A 172 -13.10 -4.08 15.19
N GLY A 173 -13.66 -3.26 14.29
CA GLY A 173 -13.10 -1.93 13.97
C GLY A 173 -11.70 -1.97 13.36
N GLY A 174 -11.24 -3.13 12.88
CA GLY A 174 -9.89 -3.32 12.36
C GLY A 174 -9.62 -2.62 11.03
N ARG A 175 -8.34 -2.56 10.63
CA ARG A 175 -7.95 -2.01 9.31
C ARG A 175 -8.34 -2.99 8.20
N MET A 176 -8.96 -2.49 7.12
CA MET A 176 -9.37 -3.31 5.97
C MET A 176 -8.19 -4.07 5.32
N ARG A 177 -6.99 -3.46 5.32
CA ARG A 177 -5.78 -4.09 4.77
C ARG A 177 -5.38 -5.35 5.53
N ASP A 178 -5.51 -5.33 6.86
CA ASP A 178 -5.17 -6.47 7.72
C ASP A 178 -6.18 -7.61 7.49
N GLY A 179 -7.48 -7.29 7.42
CA GLY A 179 -8.51 -8.27 7.08
C GLY A 179 -8.36 -8.86 5.67
N TYR A 180 -7.90 -8.08 4.70
CA TYR A 180 -7.62 -8.58 3.35
C TYR A 180 -6.47 -9.58 3.33
N ARG A 181 -5.38 -9.32 4.06
CA ARG A 181 -4.25 -10.25 4.18
C ARG A 181 -4.71 -11.57 4.81
N LEU A 182 -5.44 -11.50 5.93
CA LEU A 182 -6.01 -12.68 6.57
C LEU A 182 -6.95 -13.48 5.65
N ALA A 183 -7.71 -12.79 4.79
CA ALA A 183 -8.58 -13.44 3.83
C ALA A 183 -7.80 -14.16 2.71
N LEU A 184 -6.66 -13.61 2.27
CA LEU A 184 -5.78 -14.29 1.31
C LEU A 184 -5.08 -15.49 1.94
N ASP A 185 -4.56 -15.34 3.16
CA ASP A 185 -3.89 -16.43 3.89
C ASP A 185 -4.86 -17.62 4.10
N GLU A 186 -6.11 -17.34 4.51
CA GLU A 186 -7.13 -18.40 4.65
C GLU A 186 -7.47 -19.04 3.30
N LEU A 187 -7.55 -18.25 2.23
CA LEU A 187 -7.82 -18.77 0.89
C LEU A 187 -6.70 -19.71 0.42
N GLU A 188 -5.44 -19.40 0.71
CA GLU A 188 -4.29 -20.28 0.44
C GLU A 188 -4.36 -21.57 1.25
N VAL A 189 -4.69 -21.48 2.55
CA VAL A 189 -4.87 -22.65 3.43
C VAL A 189 -5.99 -23.56 2.93
N VAL A 190 -7.12 -22.99 2.49
CA VAL A 190 -8.24 -23.74 1.91
C VAL A 190 -7.84 -24.40 0.59
N ASN A 191 -7.19 -23.68 -0.31
CA ASN A 191 -6.72 -24.23 -1.59
C ASN A 191 -5.66 -25.31 -1.45
N ALA A 192 -4.85 -25.25 -0.38
CA ALA A 192 -3.89 -26.28 -0.03
C ALA A 192 -4.54 -27.53 0.61
N GLY A 193 -5.84 -27.48 0.94
CA GLY A 193 -6.53 -28.57 1.64
C GLY A 193 -6.11 -28.71 3.11
N ARG A 194 -5.49 -27.68 3.69
CA ARG A 194 -5.05 -27.66 5.09
C ARG A 194 -6.10 -27.06 6.04
N HIS A 195 -7.24 -26.63 5.51
CA HIS A 195 -8.35 -26.11 6.30
C HIS A 195 -9.14 -27.27 6.94
N GLY A 196 -9.60 -27.12 8.19
CA GLY A 196 -10.33 -28.18 8.94
C GLY A 196 -11.72 -28.56 8.41
N SER A 197 -12.06 -28.15 7.18
CA SER A 197 -13.27 -28.54 6.44
C SER A 197 -12.99 -29.77 5.57
N PRO A 198 -14.00 -30.52 5.11
CA PRO A 198 -13.78 -31.78 4.42
C PRO A 198 -13.11 -31.57 3.05
N GLY A 199 -11.81 -31.87 3.00
CA GLY A 199 -11.05 -32.04 1.77
C GLY A 199 -10.58 -30.75 1.08
N LYS A 200 -9.50 -30.90 0.31
CA LYS A 200 -9.06 -29.92 -0.68
C LYS A 200 -10.18 -29.74 -1.72
N PRO A 201 -10.56 -28.51 -2.09
CA PRO A 201 -11.59 -28.31 -3.10
C PRO A 201 -11.12 -28.85 -4.46
N ASP A 202 -12.02 -29.52 -5.20
CA ASP A 202 -11.74 -30.07 -6.54
C ASP A 202 -11.25 -29.00 -7.52
N THR A 203 -11.72 -27.76 -7.35
CA THR A 203 -11.26 -26.59 -8.10
C THR A 203 -10.75 -25.55 -7.12
N PRO A 204 -9.53 -25.01 -7.30
CA PRO A 204 -9.01 -23.99 -6.42
C PRO A 204 -9.91 -22.75 -6.42
N LEU A 205 -10.15 -22.20 -5.23
CA LEU A 205 -10.87 -20.96 -5.03
C LEU A 205 -10.11 -19.84 -5.75
N PRO A 206 -10.79 -19.04 -6.60
CA PRO A 206 -10.15 -17.92 -7.27
C PRO A 206 -9.77 -16.85 -6.26
N SER A 207 -8.57 -16.29 -6.41
CA SER A 207 -8.14 -15.12 -5.66
C SER A 207 -9.01 -13.90 -6.00
N PHE A 208 -8.99 -12.90 -5.12
CA PHE A 208 -9.71 -11.65 -5.30
C PHE A 208 -8.81 -10.48 -4.92
N CYS A 209 -9.03 -9.32 -5.54
CA CYS A 209 -8.21 -8.14 -5.28
C CYS A 209 -8.69 -7.35 -4.05
N TYR A 210 -7.78 -6.53 -3.51
CA TYR A 210 -8.05 -5.64 -2.38
C TYR A 210 -9.28 -4.75 -2.60
N GLU A 211 -9.45 -4.20 -3.80
CA GLU A 211 -10.58 -3.31 -4.09
C GLU A 211 -11.93 -4.02 -3.96
N THR A 212 -11.99 -5.30 -4.36
CA THR A 212 -13.22 -6.07 -4.21
C THR A 212 -13.53 -6.34 -2.74
N PHE A 213 -12.50 -6.58 -1.92
CA PHE A 213 -12.64 -6.74 -0.48
C PHE A 213 -13.07 -5.44 0.20
N ARG A 214 -12.43 -4.31 -0.15
CA ARG A 214 -12.79 -2.96 0.32
C ARG A 214 -14.25 -2.65 0.03
N ARG A 215 -14.71 -2.89 -1.20
CA ARG A 215 -16.12 -2.71 -1.60
C ARG A 215 -17.08 -3.56 -0.75
N ASP A 216 -16.69 -4.78 -0.37
CA ASP A 216 -17.50 -5.61 0.52
C ASP A 216 -17.53 -5.07 1.95
N CYS A 217 -16.41 -4.54 2.48
CA CYS A 217 -16.35 -3.90 3.80
C CYS A 217 -17.25 -2.67 3.87
N LEU A 218 -17.15 -1.78 2.88
CA LEU A 218 -18.01 -0.59 2.79
C LEU A 218 -19.48 -0.95 2.72
N LYS A 219 -19.86 -1.93 1.90
CA LYS A 219 -21.25 -2.40 1.81
C LYS A 219 -21.81 -2.92 3.14
N ILE A 220 -20.96 -3.52 3.99
CA ILE A 220 -21.35 -3.99 5.31
C ILE A 220 -21.53 -2.80 6.25
N ARG A 221 -20.57 -1.88 6.28
CA ARG A 221 -20.59 -0.68 7.13
C ARG A 221 -21.77 0.24 6.83
N ASP A 222 -22.07 0.44 5.55
CA ASP A 222 -23.17 1.29 5.09
C ASP A 222 -24.56 0.66 5.35
N GLY A 223 -24.62 -0.56 5.90
CA GLY A 223 -25.88 -1.29 6.10
C GLY A 223 -26.60 -1.68 4.80
N SER A 224 -26.00 -1.40 3.64
CA SER A 224 -26.61 -1.63 2.31
C SER A 224 -26.82 -3.12 1.99
N ARG A 225 -26.18 -4.04 2.72
CA ARG A 225 -26.45 -5.47 2.66
C ARG A 225 -27.59 -5.84 3.63
N LYS A 226 -28.84 -5.84 3.13
CA LYS A 226 -29.91 -6.66 3.72
C LYS A 226 -29.52 -8.13 3.53
N TRP A 227 -28.89 -8.74 4.53
CA TRP A 227 -28.75 -10.18 4.54
C TRP A 227 -30.17 -10.78 4.59
N PRO A 228 -30.48 -11.85 3.84
CA PRO A 228 -31.66 -12.64 4.14
C PRO A 228 -31.42 -13.21 5.53
N SER A 229 -31.98 -12.55 6.53
CA SER A 229 -31.99 -13.04 7.90
C SER A 229 -32.51 -14.46 7.81
N SER A 230 -31.65 -15.39 8.21
CA SER A 230 -32.03 -16.77 8.45
C SER A 230 -33.33 -16.73 9.23
N ARG A 231 -34.39 -17.31 8.65
CA ARG A 231 -35.71 -17.55 9.24
C ARG A 231 -35.56 -17.60 10.76
N ARG A 232 -36.05 -16.57 11.46
CA ARG A 232 -36.43 -16.73 12.86
C ARG A 232 -37.48 -17.84 12.84
N ARG A 233 -37.06 -19.06 13.18
CA ARG A 233 -37.98 -20.10 13.67
C ARG A 233 -38.63 -19.49 14.90
N ARG A 234 -39.80 -18.87 14.72
CA ARG A 234 -40.75 -18.71 15.80
C ARG A 234 -41.20 -20.13 16.14
N ARG A 235 -40.76 -20.57 17.32
CA ARG A 235 -41.52 -21.54 18.10
C ARG A 235 -42.83 -20.87 18.53
#